data_AF-A0A496VK90-F1
#
_entry.id   AF-A0A496VK90-F1
#
_cell.length_a   1.000
_cell.length_b   1.000
_cell.length_c   1.000
_cell.angle_alpha   90.00
_cell.angle_beta   90.00
_cell.angle_gamma   90.00
#
_symmetry.space_group_name_H-M   'P 1'
#
loop_
_entity.id
_entity.type
_entity.pdbx_description
1 polymer ?
#
loop_
_entity_poly.entity_id
_entity_poly.type
_entity_poly.pdbx_seq_one_letter_code
_entity_poly.pdbx_strand_id
1 'polypeptide(L)'
;MADENTLHKLIEYPWAESAHIYLKTIDDVIPAYTELTSMGYEPYAEIFNYQWLIDTRHLAQYVLMGLVGLAAMIGGLIIINNILTSIKIRQKEIILFKLLGMRDGDVTAIYLWNTIMATIIGTLLGFLLGTLVVSGLAEWAATYYGNTDFARIFAPTTPFFWWIMLGGVILAILAAIIPAYKAGRLDPIKGFEH
;
A
#
# COMPACT_ATOMS: atom_id res chain seq x y z
N MET A 1 11.63 -23.10 -18.25
CA MET A 1 12.35 -24.35 -18.57
C MET A 1 12.42 -24.49 -20.07
N ALA A 2 13.53 -24.04 -20.66
CA ALA A 2 13.83 -24.43 -22.04
C ALA A 2 14.14 -25.93 -22.00
N ASP A 3 13.43 -26.70 -22.80
CA ASP A 3 13.58 -28.14 -22.90
C ASP A 3 15.02 -28.45 -23.38
N GLU A 4 15.72 -29.35 -22.69
CA GLU A 4 17.12 -29.77 -22.92
C GLU A 4 17.33 -30.19 -24.40
N ASN A 5 16.26 -30.66 -25.03
CA ASN A 5 16.15 -31.04 -26.44
C ASN A 5 16.23 -29.87 -27.44
N THR A 6 15.90 -28.65 -27.00
CA THR A 6 15.91 -27.44 -27.84
C THR A 6 17.30 -26.82 -27.90
N LEU A 7 18.04 -26.88 -26.78
CA LEU A 7 19.42 -26.41 -26.72
C LEU A 7 20.32 -27.30 -27.59
N HIS A 8 20.12 -28.62 -27.57
CA HIS A 8 20.87 -29.56 -28.40
C HIS A 8 20.69 -29.34 -29.91
N LYS A 9 19.51 -28.89 -30.37
CA LYS A 9 19.24 -28.57 -31.79
C LYS A 9 19.94 -27.31 -32.29
N LEU A 10 20.32 -26.39 -31.41
CA LEU A 10 21.06 -25.18 -31.80
C LEU A 10 22.56 -25.44 -32.02
N ILE A 11 23.06 -26.61 -31.60
CA ILE A 11 24.47 -27.05 -31.73
C ILE A 11 24.70 -27.73 -33.10
N GLU A 12 23.66 -27.98 -33.89
CA GLU A 12 23.74 -28.77 -35.13
C GLU A 12 24.38 -28.02 -36.32
N TYR A 13 24.67 -26.71 -36.17
CA TYR A 13 25.30 -25.89 -37.20
C TYR A 13 26.71 -25.42 -36.78
N PRO A 14 27.79 -26.02 -37.33
CA PRO A 14 29.19 -25.75 -36.97
C PRO A 14 29.71 -24.33 -37.27
N TRP A 15 28.89 -23.48 -37.89
CA TRP A 15 29.23 -22.12 -38.34
C TRP A 15 28.50 -21.03 -37.56
N ALA A 16 27.66 -21.38 -36.57
CA ALA A 16 26.98 -20.41 -35.73
C ALA A 16 27.90 -19.99 -34.57
N GLU A 17 28.53 -18.82 -34.70
CA GLU A 17 29.43 -18.24 -33.68
C GLU A 17 28.67 -17.69 -32.46
N SER A 18 27.35 -17.48 -32.56
CA SER A 18 26.51 -17.00 -31.46
C SER A 18 25.08 -17.55 -31.55
N ALA A 19 24.48 -17.83 -30.40
CA ALA A 19 23.10 -18.27 -30.28
C ALA A 19 22.32 -17.30 -29.38
N HIS A 20 21.23 -16.74 -29.89
CA HIS A 20 20.35 -15.85 -29.12
C HIS A 20 19.26 -16.68 -28.43
N ILE A 21 19.22 -16.64 -27.11
CA ILE A 21 18.20 -17.33 -26.30
C ILE A 21 17.26 -16.29 -25.70
N TYR A 22 15.99 -16.36 -26.08
CA TYR A 22 14.95 -15.51 -25.50
C TYR A 22 14.33 -16.20 -24.28
N LEU A 23 14.49 -15.58 -23.12
CA LEU A 23 13.89 -16.04 -21.87
C LEU A 23 12.58 -15.27 -21.61
N LYS A 24 11.57 -15.95 -21.08
CA LYS A 24 10.23 -15.36 -20.87
C LYS A 24 10.19 -14.39 -19.68
N THR A 25 11.08 -14.53 -18.71
CA THR A 25 11.04 -13.75 -17.47
C THR A 25 12.46 -13.36 -17.04
N ILE A 26 12.60 -12.16 -16.47
CA ILE A 26 13.88 -11.61 -16.01
C ILE A 26 14.53 -12.50 -14.95
N ASP A 27 13.72 -13.11 -14.08
CA ASP A 27 14.18 -13.99 -13.00
C ASP A 27 14.85 -15.28 -13.51
N ASP A 28 14.53 -15.70 -14.74
CA ASP A 28 15.08 -16.91 -15.37
C ASP A 28 16.47 -16.69 -15.98
N VAL A 29 16.93 -15.43 -16.09
CA VAL A 29 18.19 -15.11 -16.77
C VAL A 29 19.41 -15.46 -15.94
N ILE A 30 19.40 -15.25 -14.62
CA ILE A 30 20.53 -15.60 -13.76
C ILE A 30 20.77 -17.13 -13.71
N PRO A 31 19.75 -17.99 -13.54
CA PRO A 31 19.90 -19.43 -13.63
C PRO A 31 20.47 -19.89 -14.97
N ALA A 32 19.90 -19.41 -16.08
CA ALA A 32 20.35 -19.79 -17.43
C ALA A 32 21.78 -19.29 -17.73
N TYR A 33 22.14 -18.08 -17.27
CA TYR A 33 23.49 -17.53 -17.40
C TYR A 33 24.52 -18.40 -16.68
N THR A 34 24.17 -18.86 -15.47
CA THR A 34 25.04 -19.73 -14.65
C THR A 34 25.21 -21.11 -15.28
N GLU A 35 24.12 -21.67 -15.82
CA GLU A 35 24.13 -22.96 -16.52
C GLU A 35 25.00 -22.92 -17.78
N LEU A 36 24.83 -21.92 -18.64
CA LEU A 36 25.62 -21.75 -19.86
C LEU A 36 27.10 -21.47 -19.58
N THR A 37 27.40 -20.70 -18.52
CA THR A 37 28.78 -20.48 -18.08
C THR A 37 29.43 -21.77 -17.56
N SER A 38 28.66 -22.62 -16.85
CA SER A 38 29.16 -23.93 -16.38
C SER A 38 29.46 -24.92 -17.51
N MET A 39 28.80 -24.74 -18.66
CA MET A 39 29.04 -25.50 -19.90
C MET A 39 30.20 -24.94 -20.73
N GLY A 40 30.88 -23.88 -20.26
CA GLY A 40 32.06 -23.29 -20.91
C GLY A 40 31.74 -22.28 -22.02
N TYR A 41 30.48 -21.84 -22.14
CA TYR A 41 30.11 -20.74 -23.03
C TYR A 41 30.35 -19.38 -22.34
N GLU A 42 30.56 -18.32 -23.13
CA GLU A 42 30.58 -16.93 -22.65
C GLU A 42 29.24 -16.24 -22.98
N PRO A 43 28.17 -16.48 -22.21
CA PRO A 43 26.89 -15.84 -22.47
C PRO A 43 26.99 -14.34 -22.24
N TYR A 44 26.40 -13.56 -23.14
CA TYR A 44 26.17 -12.13 -22.96
C TYR A 44 24.67 -11.90 -22.77
N ALA A 45 24.28 -11.29 -21.64
CA ALA A 45 22.89 -10.98 -21.36
C ALA A 45 22.69 -9.46 -21.31
N GLU A 46 21.87 -8.94 -22.23
CA GLU A 46 21.56 -7.51 -22.32
C GLU A 46 20.90 -6.95 -21.06
N ILE A 47 20.28 -7.80 -20.24
CA ILE A 47 19.63 -7.39 -18.98
C ILE A 47 20.59 -6.75 -17.97
N PHE A 48 21.88 -7.10 -18.00
CA PHE A 48 22.87 -6.51 -17.08
C PHE A 48 23.08 -5.02 -17.38
N ASN A 49 22.83 -4.57 -18.62
CA ASN A 49 22.84 -3.14 -18.97
C ASN A 49 21.61 -2.40 -18.43
N TYR A 50 20.55 -3.11 -18.05
CA TYR A 50 19.30 -2.55 -17.52
C TYR A 50 19.13 -2.79 -16.01
N GLN A 51 20.12 -3.36 -15.31
CA GLN A 51 20.09 -3.54 -13.86
C GLN A 51 19.78 -2.24 -13.11
N TRP A 52 20.30 -1.11 -13.60
CA TRP A 52 20.05 0.22 -13.03
C TRP A 52 18.56 0.60 -13.01
N LEU A 53 17.75 0.14 -13.98
CA LEU A 53 16.31 0.41 -14.02
C LEU A 53 15.56 -0.40 -12.96
N ILE A 54 15.94 -1.66 -12.75
CA ILE A 54 15.33 -2.55 -11.76
C ILE A 54 15.64 -2.05 -10.34
N ASP A 55 16.89 -1.68 -10.08
CA ASP A 55 17.31 -1.13 -8.78
C ASP A 55 16.60 0.21 -8.48
N THR A 56 16.50 1.10 -9.48
CA THR A 56 15.79 2.39 -9.34
C THR A 56 14.32 2.18 -8.99
N ARG A 57 13.65 1.18 -9.60
CA ARG A 57 12.25 0.85 -9.29
C ARG A 57 12.10 0.40 -7.83
N HIS A 58 12.95 -0.49 -7.34
CA HIS A 58 12.88 -0.97 -5.96
C HIS A 58 13.14 0.14 -4.95
N LEU A 59 14.13 0.99 -5.20
CA LEU A 59 14.41 2.16 -4.37
C LEU A 59 13.20 3.11 -4.31
N ALA A 60 12.59 3.41 -5.47
CA ALA A 60 11.39 4.23 -5.53
C ALA A 60 10.22 3.60 -4.74
N GLN A 61 10.01 2.29 -4.85
CA GLN A 61 8.98 1.58 -4.10
C GLN A 61 9.18 1.67 -2.59
N TYR A 62 10.41 1.46 -2.09
CA TYR A 62 10.70 1.55 -0.66
C TYR A 62 10.50 2.97 -0.12
N VAL A 63 10.94 3.99 -0.86
CA VAL A 63 10.72 5.39 -0.48
C VAL A 63 9.22 5.69 -0.41
N LEU A 64 8.45 5.28 -1.42
CA LEU A 64 7.00 5.49 -1.45
C LEU A 64 6.28 4.75 -0.31
N MET A 65 6.65 3.50 -0.02
CA MET A 65 6.10 2.76 1.13
C MET A 65 6.43 3.45 2.46
N GLY A 66 7.64 4.02 2.59
CA GLY A 66 8.00 4.83 3.74
C GLY A 66 7.11 6.07 3.90
N LEU A 67 6.86 6.80 2.79
CA LEU A 67 5.97 7.96 2.79
C LEU A 67 4.52 7.60 3.15
N VAL A 68 4.02 6.47 2.62
CA VAL A 68 2.68 5.95 2.99
C VAL A 68 2.62 5.61 4.47
N GLY A 69 3.67 4.99 5.03
CA GLY A 69 3.78 4.73 6.46
C GLY A 69 3.73 6.00 7.31
N LEU A 70 4.47 7.04 6.91
CA LEU A 70 4.45 8.34 7.58
C LEU A 70 3.06 9.00 7.49
N ALA A 71 2.42 8.96 6.32
CA ALA A 71 1.07 9.49 6.14
C ALA A 71 0.05 8.76 7.02
N ALA A 72 0.18 7.43 7.15
CA ALA A 72 -0.66 6.63 8.05
C ALA A 72 -0.45 7.00 9.52
N MET A 73 0.80 7.23 9.96
CA MET A 73 1.09 7.72 11.31
C MET A 73 0.45 9.08 11.57
N ILE A 74 0.58 10.03 10.64
CA ILE A 74 -0.05 11.35 10.74
C ILE A 74 -1.57 11.20 10.81
N GLY A 75 -2.17 10.33 9.99
CA GLY A 75 -3.60 10.01 10.04
C GLY A 75 -4.06 9.51 11.41
N GLY A 76 -3.30 8.61 12.03
CA GLY A 76 -3.56 8.14 13.39
C GLY A 76 -3.51 9.27 14.44
N LEU A 77 -2.50 10.16 14.35
CA LEU A 77 -2.39 11.33 15.21
C LEU A 77 -3.57 12.29 15.05
N ILE A 78 -4.04 12.49 13.81
CA ILE A 78 -5.23 13.31 13.51
C ILE A 78 -6.46 12.72 14.21
N ILE A 79 -6.67 11.40 14.12
CA ILE A 79 -7.79 10.71 14.79
C ILE A 79 -7.72 10.93 16.30
N ILE A 80 -6.55 10.71 16.91
CA ILE A 80 -6.34 10.90 18.34
C ILE A 80 -6.69 12.35 18.75
N ASN A 81 -6.13 13.33 18.05
CA ASN A 81 -6.35 14.74 18.36
C ASN A 81 -7.82 15.15 18.18
N ASN A 82 -8.51 14.60 17.18
CA ASN A 82 -9.93 14.84 16.98
C ASN A 82 -10.76 14.35 18.17
N ILE A 83 -10.54 13.10 18.60
CA ILE A 83 -11.25 12.51 19.74
C ILE A 83 -10.97 13.30 21.02
N LEU A 84 -9.69 13.62 21.29
CA LEU A 84 -9.30 14.41 22.46
C LEU A 84 -9.96 15.79 22.50
N THR A 85 -10.05 16.45 21.34
CA THR A 85 -10.70 17.76 21.22
C THR A 85 -12.21 17.64 21.43
N SER A 86 -12.85 16.64 20.81
CA SER A 86 -14.28 16.37 20.95
C SER A 86 -14.67 16.10 22.41
N ILE A 87 -13.87 15.31 23.13
CA ILE A 87 -14.05 15.05 24.57
C ILE A 87 -14.06 16.35 25.36
N LYS A 88 -13.09 17.24 25.13
CA LYS A 88 -12.98 18.51 25.88
C LYS A 88 -14.18 19.42 25.64
N ILE A 89 -14.63 19.53 24.39
CA ILE A 89 -15.75 20.40 24.02
C ILE A 89 -17.07 19.88 24.60
N ARG A 90 -17.31 18.56 24.51
CA ARG A 90 -18.59 17.93 24.87
C ARG A 90 -18.58 17.29 26.26
N GLN A 91 -17.59 17.60 27.09
CA GLN A 91 -17.39 16.94 28.39
C GLN A 91 -18.64 17.01 29.28
N LYS A 92 -19.30 18.17 29.36
CA LYS A 92 -20.52 18.36 30.15
C LYS A 92 -21.68 17.49 29.66
N GLU A 93 -21.85 17.36 28.35
CA GLU A 93 -22.88 16.51 27.74
C GLU A 93 -22.66 15.04 28.10
N ILE A 94 -21.41 14.54 28.01
CA ILE A 94 -21.07 13.16 28.34
C ILE A 94 -21.37 12.86 29.82
N ILE A 95 -21.03 13.79 30.72
CA ILE A 95 -21.31 13.65 32.15
C ILE A 95 -22.82 13.61 32.41
N LEU A 96 -23.61 14.48 31.77
CA LEU A 96 -25.07 14.46 31.87
C LEU A 96 -25.64 13.11 31.42
N PHE A 97 -25.18 12.56 30.29
CA PHE A 97 -25.61 11.24 29.83
C PHE A 97 -25.22 10.10 30.78
N LYS A 98 -24.03 10.18 31.39
CA LYS A 98 -23.62 9.21 32.42
C LYS A 98 -24.49 9.26 33.66
N LEU A 99 -24.91 10.46 34.09
CA LEU A 99 -25.85 10.62 35.20
C LEU A 99 -27.24 10.05 34.88
N LEU A 100 -27.62 10.04 33.60
CA LEU A 100 -28.86 9.41 33.11
C LEU A 100 -28.73 7.88 32.94
N GLY A 101 -27.59 7.28 33.29
CA GLY A 101 -27.38 5.84 33.30
C GLY A 101 -26.56 5.28 32.13
N MET A 102 -25.97 6.13 31.28
CA MET A 102 -25.07 5.68 30.22
C MET A 102 -23.79 5.06 30.80
N ARG A 103 -23.41 3.86 30.35
CA ARG A 103 -22.21 3.16 30.83
C ARG A 103 -20.97 3.69 30.13
N ASP A 104 -19.82 3.50 30.78
CA ASP A 104 -18.50 3.85 30.20
C ASP A 104 -18.28 3.20 28.83
N GLY A 105 -18.75 1.95 28.66
CA GLY A 105 -18.67 1.21 27.39
C GLY A 105 -19.52 1.82 26.27
N ASP A 106 -20.66 2.42 26.58
CA ASP A 106 -21.54 3.03 25.58
C ASP A 106 -20.88 4.28 24.98
N VAL A 107 -20.25 5.10 25.84
CA VAL A 107 -19.45 6.25 25.42
C VAL A 107 -18.31 5.80 24.49
N THR A 108 -17.55 4.79 24.89
CA THR A 108 -16.44 4.26 24.08
C THR A 108 -16.94 3.72 22.74
N ALA A 109 -18.06 2.99 22.72
CA ALA A 109 -18.65 2.45 21.50
C ALA A 109 -19.09 3.56 20.53
N ILE A 110 -19.68 4.66 21.02
CA ILE A 110 -20.06 5.81 20.20
C ILE A 110 -18.84 6.40 19.48
N TYR A 111 -17.74 6.63 20.19
CA TYR A 111 -16.53 7.20 19.59
C TYR A 111 -15.87 6.24 18.59
N LEU A 112 -15.83 4.94 18.89
CA LEU A 112 -15.32 3.93 17.97
C LEU A 112 -16.16 3.87 16.69
N TRP A 113 -17.49 3.84 16.82
CA TRP A 113 -18.39 3.82 15.68
C TRP A 113 -18.25 5.06 14.81
N ASN A 114 -18.21 6.25 15.42
CA ASN A 114 -17.99 7.50 14.69
C ASN A 114 -16.66 7.49 13.93
N THR A 115 -15.61 6.95 14.55
CA THR A 115 -14.30 6.81 13.90
C THR A 115 -14.37 5.85 12.73
N ILE A 116 -14.94 4.66 12.90
CA ILE A 116 -15.05 3.66 11.83
C ILE A 116 -15.85 4.22 10.64
N MET A 117 -16.98 4.88 10.90
CA MET A 117 -17.79 5.51 9.86
C MET A 117 -17.00 6.60 9.12
N ALA A 118 -16.30 7.47 9.85
CA ALA A 118 -15.47 8.51 9.25
C ALA A 118 -14.33 7.92 8.40
N THR A 119 -13.70 6.83 8.86
CA THR A 119 -12.67 6.12 8.11
C THR A 119 -13.23 5.47 6.85
N ILE A 120 -14.38 4.80 6.92
CA ILE A 120 -15.03 4.19 5.76
C ILE A 120 -15.31 5.24 4.68
N ILE A 121 -15.88 6.38 5.07
CA ILE A 121 -16.19 7.48 4.14
C ILE A 121 -14.90 8.07 3.58
N GLY A 122 -13.91 8.34 4.44
CA GLY A 122 -12.62 8.90 4.04
C GLY A 122 -11.85 7.99 3.09
N THR A 123 -11.81 6.68 3.36
CA THR A 123 -11.16 5.69 2.50
C THR A 123 -11.88 5.54 1.17
N LEU A 124 -13.22 5.54 1.16
CA LEU A 124 -13.99 5.48 -0.09
C LEU A 124 -13.72 6.70 -0.97
N LEU A 125 -13.75 7.90 -0.40
CA LEU A 125 -13.46 9.15 -1.11
C LEU A 125 -12.00 9.22 -1.58
N GLY A 126 -11.05 8.85 -0.71
CA GLY A 126 -9.63 8.83 -1.04
C GLY A 126 -9.31 7.82 -2.13
N PHE A 127 -9.93 6.63 -2.09
CA PHE A 127 -9.80 5.63 -3.14
C PHE A 127 -10.37 6.14 -4.46
N LEU A 128 -11.58 6.71 -4.46
CA LEU A 128 -12.20 7.26 -5.66
C LEU A 128 -11.31 8.33 -6.30
N LEU A 129 -10.88 9.33 -5.53
CA LEU A 129 -10.00 10.38 -6.02
C LEU A 129 -8.65 9.83 -6.51
N GLY A 130 -8.06 8.89 -5.78
CA GLY A 130 -6.81 8.24 -6.17
C GLY A 130 -6.95 7.49 -7.49
N THR A 131 -8.02 6.73 -7.68
CA THR A 131 -8.28 6.02 -8.95
C THR A 131 -8.48 6.97 -10.12
N LEU A 132 -9.22 8.08 -9.92
CA LEU A 132 -9.43 9.11 -10.95
C LEU A 132 -8.12 9.79 -11.38
N VAL A 133 -7.25 10.10 -10.42
CA VAL A 133 -5.94 10.70 -10.70
C VAL A 133 -5.06 9.71 -11.45
N VAL A 134 -4.99 8.45 -10.99
CA VAL A 134 -4.18 7.41 -11.63
C VAL A 134 -4.66 7.12 -13.05
N SER A 135 -5.98 7.01 -13.27
CA SER A 135 -6.52 6.78 -14.61
C SER A 135 -6.27 7.96 -15.54
N GLY A 136 -6.43 9.20 -15.06
CA GLY A 136 -6.13 10.39 -15.86
C GLY A 136 -4.65 10.50 -16.23
N LEU A 137 -3.74 10.14 -15.31
CA LEU A 137 -2.31 10.07 -15.59
C LEU A 137 -1.97 8.94 -16.56
N ALA A 138 -2.66 7.80 -16.49
CA ALA A 138 -2.49 6.69 -17.41
C ALA A 138 -2.88 7.08 -18.85
N GLU A 139 -4.03 7.75 -19.03
CA GLU A 139 -4.49 8.23 -20.33
C GLU A 139 -3.55 9.31 -20.91
N TRP A 140 -3.10 10.24 -20.06
CA TRP A 140 -2.12 11.25 -20.44
C TRP A 140 -0.81 10.59 -20.89
N ALA A 141 -0.29 9.63 -20.13
CA ALA A 141 0.93 8.91 -20.47
C ALA A 141 0.78 8.12 -21.78
N ALA A 142 -0.35 7.45 -21.98
CA ALA A 142 -0.63 6.69 -23.20
C ALA A 142 -0.69 7.59 -24.45
N THR A 143 -1.17 8.83 -24.31
CA THR A 143 -1.25 9.80 -25.41
C THR A 143 0.13 10.31 -25.83
N TYR A 144 1.02 10.60 -24.89
CA TYR A 144 2.34 11.18 -25.18
C TYR A 144 3.43 10.14 -25.45
N TYR A 145 3.37 8.97 -24.80
CA TYR A 145 4.41 7.95 -24.85
C TYR A 145 3.96 6.64 -25.52
N GLY A 146 2.73 6.59 -26.05
CA GLY A 146 2.12 5.38 -26.59
C GLY A 146 1.79 4.34 -25.52
N ASN A 147 1.24 3.20 -25.93
CA ASN A 147 0.85 2.10 -25.04
C ASN A 147 2.07 1.25 -24.61
N THR A 148 3.10 1.92 -24.12
CA THR A 148 4.36 1.32 -23.65
C THR A 148 4.20 0.75 -22.24
N ASP A 149 5.17 -0.04 -21.77
CA ASP A 149 5.19 -0.55 -20.38
C ASP A 149 5.12 0.56 -19.32
N PHE A 150 5.39 1.82 -19.69
CA PHE A 150 5.19 2.98 -18.84
C PHE A 150 3.72 3.19 -18.43
N ALA A 151 2.77 2.92 -19.32
CA ALA A 151 1.33 3.00 -19.01
C ALA A 151 0.89 1.92 -17.99
N ARG A 152 1.60 0.77 -17.93
CA ARG A 152 1.34 -0.30 -16.97
C ARG A 152 1.74 0.06 -15.54
N ILE A 153 2.55 1.10 -15.33
CA ILE A 153 2.89 1.62 -13.99
C ILE A 153 1.64 2.20 -13.31
N PHE A 154 0.71 2.74 -14.10
CA PHE A 154 -0.57 3.30 -13.64
C PHE A 154 -1.70 2.26 -13.66
N ALA A 155 -1.38 0.97 -13.44
CA ALA A 155 -2.38 -0.09 -13.46
C ALA A 155 -3.50 0.17 -12.45
N PRO A 156 -4.75 -0.25 -12.75
CA PRO A 156 -5.87 -0.06 -11.85
C PRO A 156 -5.60 -0.68 -10.47
N THR A 157 -5.71 0.14 -9.42
CA THR A 157 -5.57 -0.30 -8.02
C THR A 157 -6.84 -0.96 -7.47
N THR A 158 -7.88 -1.11 -8.30
CA THR A 158 -9.16 -1.76 -7.98
C THR A 158 -9.05 -3.12 -7.29
N PRO A 159 -8.14 -4.03 -7.70
CA PRO A 159 -8.00 -5.32 -7.02
C PRO A 159 -7.58 -5.20 -5.54
N PHE A 160 -6.90 -4.10 -5.18
CA PHE A 160 -6.39 -3.86 -3.83
C PHE A 160 -7.35 -3.09 -2.94
N PHE A 161 -8.53 -2.71 -3.44
CA PHE A 161 -9.51 -1.91 -2.70
C PHE A 161 -9.82 -2.48 -1.32
N TRP A 162 -10.13 -3.77 -1.25
CA TRP A 162 -10.47 -4.44 0.01
C TRP A 162 -9.32 -4.44 1.02
N TRP A 163 -8.08 -4.60 0.55
CA TRP A 163 -6.90 -4.55 1.40
C TRP A 163 -6.65 -3.14 1.95
N ILE A 164 -6.84 -2.11 1.12
CA ILE A 164 -6.72 -0.70 1.53
C ILE A 164 -7.79 -0.37 2.57
N MET A 165 -9.04 -0.78 2.33
CA MET A 165 -10.16 -0.56 3.23
C MET A 165 -9.93 -1.23 4.59
N LEU A 166 -9.55 -2.50 4.58
CA LEU A 166 -9.28 -3.27 5.79
C LEU A 166 -8.09 -2.69 6.56
N GLY A 167 -7.00 -2.34 5.87
CA GLY A 167 -5.84 -1.69 6.48
C GLY A 167 -6.18 -0.34 7.13
N GLY A 168 -6.99 0.48 6.45
CA GLY A 168 -7.45 1.77 6.97
C GLY A 168 -8.30 1.65 8.22
N VAL A 169 -9.27 0.73 8.24
CA VAL A 169 -10.14 0.47 9.40
C VAL A 169 -9.33 -0.04 10.59
N ILE A 170 -8.40 -0.98 10.37
CA ILE A 170 -7.52 -1.47 11.45
C ILE A 170 -6.70 -0.33 12.05
N LEU A 171 -6.07 0.49 11.21
CA LEU A 171 -5.30 1.66 11.66
C LEU A 171 -6.15 2.63 12.48
N ALA A 172 -7.36 2.90 12.02
CA ALA A 172 -8.28 3.82 12.70
C ALA A 172 -8.72 3.28 14.07
N ILE A 173 -9.04 1.99 14.17
CA ILE A 173 -9.40 1.34 15.44
C ILE A 173 -8.21 1.38 16.41
N LEU A 174 -7.01 1.03 15.93
CA LEU A 174 -5.78 1.06 16.76
C LEU A 174 -5.49 2.47 17.28
N ALA A 175 -5.70 3.51 16.47
CA ALA A 175 -5.53 4.89 16.90
C ALA A 175 -6.62 5.35 17.89
N ALA A 176 -7.87 4.93 17.68
CA ALA A 176 -9.01 5.40 18.46
C ALA A 176 -9.23 4.66 19.79
N ILE A 177 -8.75 3.43 19.95
CA ILE A 177 -9.08 2.60 21.12
C ILE A 177 -8.66 3.24 22.45
N ILE A 178 -7.43 3.77 22.52
CA ILE A 178 -6.90 4.41 23.72
C ILE A 178 -7.68 5.68 24.09
N PRO A 179 -7.84 6.68 23.20
CA PRO A 179 -8.58 7.89 23.55
C PRO A 179 -10.08 7.63 23.76
N ALA A 180 -10.71 6.72 23.01
CA ALA A 180 -12.12 6.37 23.19
C ALA A 180 -12.38 5.68 24.55
N TYR A 181 -11.45 4.85 25.00
CA TYR A 181 -11.51 4.26 26.33
C TYR A 181 -11.34 5.31 27.44
N LYS A 182 -10.43 6.27 27.26
CA LYS A 182 -10.28 7.41 28.18
C LYS A 182 -11.55 8.28 28.24
N ALA A 183 -12.22 8.50 27.11
CA ALA A 183 -13.50 9.19 27.06
C ALA A 183 -14.56 8.48 27.91
N GLY A 184 -14.62 7.15 27.78
CA GLY A 184 -15.53 6.31 28.52
C GLY A 184 -15.33 6.38 30.02
N ARG A 185 -14.13 6.66 30.53
CA ARG A 185 -13.82 6.70 31.97
C ARG A 185 -13.81 8.10 32.60
N LEU A 186 -14.39 9.10 31.95
CA LEU A 186 -14.55 10.42 32.55
C LEU A 186 -15.40 10.34 33.81
N ASP A 187 -14.84 10.80 34.93
CA ASP A 187 -15.48 10.79 36.24
C ASP A 187 -16.58 11.87 36.31
N PRO A 188 -17.86 11.51 36.55
CA PRO A 188 -18.95 12.47 36.65
C PRO A 188 -18.75 13.49 37.79
N ILE A 189 -18.11 13.07 38.89
CA ILE A 189 -18.02 13.86 40.13
C ILE A 189 -17.05 15.03 39.93
N LYS A 190 -15.95 14.82 39.22
CA LYS A 190 -14.93 15.84 38.94
C LYS A 190 -15.41 16.96 38.01
N GLY A 191 -16.49 16.75 37.27
CA GLY A 191 -17.04 17.75 36.35
C GLY A 191 -17.70 18.96 37.04
N PHE A 192 -18.00 18.86 38.33
CA PHE A 192 -18.69 19.90 39.10
C PHE A 192 -17.79 20.59 40.14
N GLU A 193 -16.51 20.24 40.24
CA GLU A 193 -15.55 20.83 41.19
C GLU A 193 -14.84 22.10 40.68
N HIS A 194 -15.27 22.70 39.56
CA HIS A 194 -14.80 23.99 39.02
C HIS A 194 -16.00 24.84 38.56
#